data_AF-A0A285D7D9-F1
#
_entry.id   AF-A0A285D7D9-F1
#
_cell.length_a   1.000
_cell.length_b   1.000
_cell.length_c   1.000
_cell.angle_alpha   90.00
_cell.angle_beta   90.00
_cell.angle_gamma   90.00
#
_symmetry.space_group_name_H-M   'P 1'
#
loop_
_entity.id
_entity.type
_entity.pdbx_description
1 polymer ?
#
loop_
_entity_poly.entity_id
_entity_poly.type
_entity_poly.pdbx_seq_one_letter_code
_entity_poly.pdbx_strand_id
1 'polypeptide(L)' 'MGEFLNRPLTGDWPYLWLDATYLKVRQGGRIVPVAAIIAVAANTEGRREIIGLGIGPSEAETFWTEVPRGP' A
#
# COMPACT_ATOMS: atom_id res chain seq x y z
N MET A 1 -5.06 -8.80 -10.31
CA MET A 1 -4.95 -7.81 -9.21
C MET A 1 -4.84 -8.47 -7.84
N GLY A 2 -5.66 -9.48 -7.53
CA GLY A 2 -5.63 -10.15 -6.22
C GLY A 2 -4.35 -10.93 -5.91
N GLU A 3 -3.73 -11.61 -6.88
CA GLU A 3 -2.55 -12.46 -6.60
C GLU A 3 -1.32 -11.68 -6.11
N PHE A 4 -1.13 -10.44 -6.55
CA PHE A 4 0.00 -9.61 -6.11
C PHE A 4 -0.19 -9.08 -4.68
N LEU A 5 -1.40 -8.63 -4.35
CA LEU A 5 -1.72 -8.06 -3.04
C LEU A 5 -1.93 -9.13 -1.97
N ASN A 6 -2.34 -10.34 -2.36
CA ASN A 6 -2.60 -11.44 -1.45
C ASN A 6 -1.42 -12.42 -1.33
N ARG A 7 -0.27 -12.13 -1.95
CA ARG A 7 0.90 -13.01 -1.81
C ARG A 7 1.41 -12.95 -0.37
N PRO A 8 1.73 -14.10 0.26
CA PRO A 8 2.32 -14.10 1.57
C PRO A 8 3.71 -13.44 1.51
N LEU A 9 4.00 -12.58 2.49
CA LEU A 9 5.36 -12.07 2.70
C LEU A 9 6.15 -13.13 3.47
N THR A 10 7.23 -13.62 2.86
CA THR A 10 8.13 -14.59 3.47
C THR A 10 9.44 -13.93 3.86
N GLY A 11 10.03 -14.36 4.98
CA GLY A 11 11.31 -13.83 5.48
C GLY A 11 11.19 -12.50 6.22
N ASP A 12 12.33 -11.92 6.56
CA ASP A 12 12.42 -10.71 7.38
C ASP A 12 12.43 -9.43 6.52
N TRP A 13 11.61 -8.46 6.91
CA TRP A 13 11.43 -7.16 6.24
C TRP A 13 11.66 -6.01 7.23
N PRO A 14 12.93 -5.73 7.61
CA PRO A 14 13.24 -4.80 8.69
C PRO A 14 12.89 -3.33 8.41
N TYR A 15 12.64 -2.97 7.14
CA TYR A 15 12.33 -1.59 6.75
C TYR A 15 11.04 -1.50 5.95
N LEU A 16 10.20 -0.51 6.31
CA LEU A 16 8.93 -0.21 5.66
C LEU A 16 8.86 1.29 5.34
N TRP A 17 8.48 1.61 4.11
CA TRP A 17 8.12 2.95 3.67
C TRP A 17 6.66 2.96 3.24
N LEU A 18 5.98 4.04 3.61
CA LEU A 18 4.59 4.29 3.29
C LEU A 18 4.52 5.64 2.60
N ASP A 19 3.92 5.67 1.42
CA ASP A 19 3.68 6.91 0.67
C ASP A 19 2.18 7.04 0.36
N ALA A 20 1.70 8.28 0.35
CA ALA A 20 0.33 8.63 -0.04
C ALA A 20 0.37 9.68 -1.15
N THR A 21 0.02 9.26 -2.36
CA THR A 21 -0.09 10.15 -3.52
C THR A 21 -1.56 10.47 -3.79
N TYR A 22 -1.94 11.74 -3.69
CA TYR A 22 -3.30 12.20 -4.01
C TYR A 22 -3.51 12.31 -5.51
N LEU A 23 -4.47 11.55 -6.03
CA LEU A 23 -4.85 11.50 -7.43
C LEU A 23 -6.23 12.12 -7.64
N LYS A 24 -6.43 12.82 -8.75
CA LYS A 24 -7.76 13.28 -9.18
C LYS A 24 -8.38 12.20 -10.08
N VAL A 25 -9.48 11.61 -9.63
CA VAL A 25 -10.19 10.55 -10.37
C VAL A 25 -11.60 10.98 -10.71
N ARG A 26 -12.14 10.47 -11.82
CA ARG A 26 -13.53 10.72 -12.24
C ARG A 26 -14.44 9.65 -11.65
N GLN A 27 -15.37 10.05 -10.78
CA GLN A 27 -16.38 9.18 -10.18
C GLN A 27 -17.75 9.84 -10.25
N GLY A 28 -18.77 9.13 -10.70
CA GLY A 28 -20.14 9.65 -10.77
C GLY A 28 -20.28 10.95 -11.58
N GLY A 29 -19.46 11.15 -12.62
CA GLY A 29 -19.47 12.36 -13.45
C GLY A 29 -18.72 13.57 -12.88
N ARG A 30 -18.12 13.47 -11.69
CA ARG A 30 -17.34 14.55 -11.04
C ARG A 30 -15.89 14.10 -10.83
N ILE A 31 -14.99 15.08 -10.70
CA ILE A 31 -13.60 14.82 -10.32
C ILE A 31 -13.49 14.91 -8.81
N VAL A 32 -13.02 13.84 -8.17
CA VAL A 32 -12.78 13.77 -6.72
C VAL A 32 -11.32 13.41 -6.43
N PRO A 33 -10.73 13.95 -5.35
CA PRO A 33 -9.42 13.49 -4.90
C PRO A 33 -9.54 12.11 -4.23
N VAL A 34 -8.59 11.23 -4.49
CA VAL A 34 -8.40 9.96 -3.78
C VAL A 34 -6.94 9.82 -3.40
N ALA A 35 -6.66 9.22 -2.25
CA ALA A 35 -5.30 8.88 -1.84
C ALA A 35 -4.97 7.48 -2.37
N ALA A 36 -3.90 7.36 -3.16
CA ALA A 36 -3.25 6.10 -3.45
C ALA A 36 -2.14 5.86 -2.42
N ILE A 37 -2.28 4.82 -1.61
CA ILE A 37 -1.34 4.47 -0.55
C ILE A 37 -0.46 3.32 -1.04
N ILE A 38 0.86 3.48 -0.99
CA ILE A 38 1.82 2.46 -1.44
C ILE A 38 2.69 2.06 -0.26
N ALA A 39 2.76 0.76 0.02
CA ALA A 39 3.67 0.19 0.99
C ALA A 39 4.85 -0.49 0.27
N VAL A 40 6.06 -0.05 0.59
CA VAL A 40 7.32 -0.62 0.08
C VAL A 40 8.12 -1.14 1.25
N ALA A 41 8.62 -2.37 1.18
CA ALA A 41 9.48 -2.92 2.21
C ALA A 41 10.84 -3.33 1.62
N ALA A 42 11.88 -3.32 2.46
CA ALA A 42 13.18 -3.90 2.13
C ALA A 42 13.44 -5.13 3.00
N ASN A 43 13.89 -6.21 2.38
CA ASN A 43 14.31 -7.41 3.09
C ASN A 43 15.80 -7.32 3.53
N THR A 44 16.26 -8.32 4.27
CA THR A 44 17.64 -8.43 4.75
C THR A 44 18.68 -8.60 3.65
N GLU A 45 18.26 -8.98 2.44
CA GLU A 45 19.12 -9.06 1.25
C GLU A 45 19.24 -7.70 0.52
N GLY A 46 18.60 -6.65 1.05
CA GLY A 46 18.57 -5.31 0.45
C GLY A 46 17.60 -5.17 -0.74
N ARG A 47 16.78 -6.19 -1.03
CA ARG A 47 15.76 -6.14 -2.07
C ARG A 47 14.57 -5.33 -1.59
N ARG A 48 14.14 -4.36 -2.40
CA ARG A 48 12.95 -3.52 -2.17
C ARG A 48 11.80 -4.00 -3.03
N GLU A 49 10.63 -4.14 -2.43
CA GLU A 49 9.42 -4.57 -3.14
C GLU A 49 8.20 -3.78 -2.68
N ILE A 50 7.27 -3.55 -3.61
CA ILE A 50 5.92 -3.12 -3.24
C ILE A 50 5.22 -4.33 -2.60
N ILE A 51 4.74 -4.15 -1.38
CA ILE A 51 4.08 -5.20 -0.59
C ILE A 51 2.61 -4.90 -0.30
N GLY A 52 2.14 -3.70 -0.64
CA GLY A 52 0.75 -3.31 -0.47
C GLY A 52 0.38 -2.09 -1.30
N LEU A 53 -0.89 -2.02 -1.70
CA LEU A 53 -1.49 -0.90 -2.42
C LEU A 53 -2.92 -0.68 -1.91
N GLY A 54 -3.25 0.57 -1.62
CA GLY A 54 -4.58 1.01 -1.20
C GLY A 54 -5.08 2.19 -1.99
N ILE A 55 -6.41 2.30 -2.10
CA ILE A 55 -7.06 3.52 -2.59
C ILE A 55 -8.18 3.89 -1.62
N GLY A 56 -8.19 5.13 -1.15
CA GLY A 56 -9.18 5.61 -0.19
C GLY A 56 -9.56 7.08 -0.37
N PRO A 57 -10.68 7.52 0.24
CA PRO A 57 -11.17 8.91 0.14
C PRO A 57 -10.31 9.93 0.92
N SER A 58 -9.49 9.48 1.87
CA SER A 58 -8.44 10.26 2.56
C SER A 58 -7.42 9.29 3.20
N GLU A 59 -6.34 9.79 3.81
CA GLU A 59 -5.39 9.04 4.66
C GLU A 59 -6.14 8.30 5.79
N ALA A 60 -6.79 7.21 5.45
CA ALA A 60 -7.67 6.49 6.34
C ALA A 60 -6.82 5.62 7.24
N GLU A 61 -6.78 5.98 8.51
CA GLU A 61 -6.26 5.25 9.66
C GLU A 61 -6.53 3.71 9.59
N THR A 62 -7.65 3.32 8.96
CA THR A 62 -8.03 1.92 8.72
C THR A 62 -7.06 1.14 7.84
N PHE A 63 -6.39 1.77 6.86
CA PHE A 63 -5.54 1.08 5.89
C PHE A 63 -4.28 0.45 6.53
N TRP A 64 -3.77 1.07 7.60
CA TRP A 64 -2.54 0.63 8.28
C TRP A 64 -2.68 -0.71 8.99
N THR A 65 -3.92 -1.12 9.30
CA THR A 65 -4.19 -2.37 10.02
C THR A 65 -4.22 -3.58 9.09
N GLU A 66 -4.42 -3.36 7.79
CA GLU A 66 -4.51 -4.42 6.77
C GLU A 66 -3.16 -4.74 6.11
N VAL A 67 -2.13 -3.91 6.31
CA VAL A 67 -0.77 -4.25 5.89
C VAL A 67 -0.34 -5.48 6.70
N PRO A 68 0.08 -6.57 6.04
CA PRO A 68 0.53 -7.76 6.75
C PRO A 68 1.68 -7.38 7.68
N ARG A 69 1.45 -7.50 8.98
CA ARG A 69 2.55 -7.54 9.94
C ARG A 69 3.27 -8.85 9.66
N GLY A 70 4.54 -8.77 9.28
CA GLY A 70 5.42 -9.94 9.34
C GLY A 70 5.38 -10.53 10.76
N PRO A 71 5.79 -11.80 10.94
CA PRO A 71 5.83 -12.44 12.25
C PRO A 71 6.60 -11.60 13.30
#